data_AF-A0A447N2M8-F1
#
_entry.id   AF-A0A447N2M8-F1
#
_cell.length_a   1.000
_cell.length_b   1.000
_cell.length_c   1.000
_cell.angle_alpha   90.00
_cell.angle_beta   90.00
_cell.angle_gamma   90.00
#
_symmetry.space_group_name_H-M   'P 1'
#
loop_
_entity.id
_entity.type
_entity.pdbx_description
1 polymer ?
#
loop_
_entity_poly.entity_id
_entity_poly.type
_entity_poly.pdbx_seq_one_letter_code
_entity_poly.pdbx_strand_id
1 'polypeptide(L)'
;MVQWYLRDYLDLDVLTVTGRTLGDNLEMLHQSGFFTRNHGYLNNYKVSPEEVIRKPENATKKGSIAVLKGNIAPEGAVIKYAACAPDMHHHTGPARVFNSEEDAQQAIIHNHIEPGDVIFIRYEGAKGSGAPEMLMTTDAIVYDKRLGRKSRIDYRRSFLWSDQRAMCRTRLARSR
;
A
#
# COMPACT_ATOMS: atom_id res chain seq x y z
N MET A 1 20.16 11.74 1.34
CA MET A 1 19.24 12.82 1.74
C MET A 1 18.09 12.29 2.59
N VAL A 2 17.28 11.32 2.14
CA VAL A 2 16.18 10.76 2.97
C VAL A 2 16.67 10.17 4.29
N GLN A 3 17.63 9.23 4.24
CA GLN A 3 18.22 8.65 5.45
C GLN A 3 18.88 9.71 6.35
N TRP A 4 19.42 10.78 5.76
CA TRP A 4 19.99 11.91 6.50
C TRP A 4 18.90 12.69 7.26
N TYR A 5 17.77 12.98 6.61
CA TYR A 5 16.64 13.62 7.26
C TYR A 5 15.98 12.75 8.33
N LEU A 6 16.05 11.42 8.18
CA LEU A 6 15.48 10.48 9.13
C LEU A 6 16.48 9.97 10.18
N ARG A 7 17.69 10.52 10.25
CA ARG A 7 18.78 9.97 11.07
C ARG A 7 18.40 9.78 12.55
N ASP A 8 17.57 10.67 13.09
CA ASP A 8 17.12 10.62 14.49
C ASP A 8 16.14 9.45 14.75
N TYR A 9 15.65 8.80 13.69
CA TYR A 9 14.77 7.62 13.72
C TYR A 9 15.48 6.33 13.27
N LEU A 10 16.78 6.39 12.94
CA LEU A 10 17.56 5.27 12.45
C LEU A 10 18.59 4.84 13.49
N ASP A 11 18.88 3.54 13.52
CA ASP A 11 20.06 3.03 14.21
C ASP A 11 21.28 3.30 13.32
N LEU A 12 22.16 4.21 13.77
CA LEU A 12 23.32 4.66 13.01
C LEU A 12 24.54 3.78 13.22
N ASP A 13 24.55 2.94 14.24
CA ASP A 13 25.71 2.11 14.61
C ASP A 13 25.76 0.78 13.84
N VAL A 14 24.72 0.49 13.06
CA VAL A 14 24.65 -0.72 12.25
C VAL A 14 25.76 -0.77 11.21
N LEU A 15 26.41 -1.92 11.09
CA LEU A 15 27.43 -2.16 10.08
C LEU A 15 26.80 -2.24 8.69
N THR A 16 27.49 -1.69 7.70
CA THR A 16 27.08 -1.75 6.29
C THR A 16 28.10 -2.53 5.45
N VAL A 17 27.75 -2.81 4.18
CA VAL A 17 28.65 -3.50 3.23
C VAL A 17 29.96 -2.74 2.93
N THR A 18 30.06 -1.45 3.30
CA THR A 18 31.31 -0.68 3.15
C THR A 18 32.33 -0.98 4.25
N GLY A 19 31.96 -1.81 5.25
CA GLY A 19 32.77 -2.06 6.44
C GLY A 19 32.73 -0.92 7.47
N ARG A 20 31.91 0.11 7.24
CA ARG A 20 31.67 1.25 8.15
C ARG A 20 30.24 1.25 8.66
N THR A 21 29.99 2.00 9.73
CA THR A 21 28.62 2.18 10.26
C THR A 21 27.75 2.97 9.28
N LEU A 22 26.42 2.89 9.44
CA LEU A 22 25.49 3.72 8.68
C LEU A 22 25.77 5.21 8.94
N GLY A 23 26.03 5.58 10.20
CA GLY A 23 26.39 6.95 10.60
C GLY A 23 27.61 7.48 9.87
N ASP A 24 28.71 6.72 9.85
CA ASP A 24 29.95 7.11 9.16
C ASP A 24 29.72 7.36 7.67
N ASN A 25 29.00 6.46 7.00
CA ASN A 25 28.70 6.61 5.59
C ASN A 25 27.84 7.85 5.31
N LEU A 26 26.85 8.11 6.16
CA LEU A 26 25.97 9.27 6.03
C LEU A 26 26.74 10.59 6.21
N GLU A 27 27.64 10.65 7.19
CA GLU A 27 28.50 11.79 7.44
C GLU A 27 29.46 12.05 6.27
N MET A 28 30.12 11.01 5.76
CA MET A 28 30.98 11.12 4.57
C MET A 28 30.21 11.65 3.34
N LEU A 29 28.98 11.17 3.11
CA LEU A 29 28.13 11.65 2.02
C LEU A 29 27.70 13.10 2.24
N HIS A 30 27.43 13.50 3.47
CA HIS A 30 27.09 14.88 3.80
C HIS A 30 28.28 15.82 3.54
N GLN A 31 29.45 15.50 4.08
CA GLN A 31 30.68 16.30 3.97
C GLN A 31 31.18 16.42 2.53
N SER A 32 31.05 15.37 1.72
CA SER A 32 31.41 15.41 0.30
C SER A 32 30.46 16.24 -0.57
N GLY A 33 29.38 16.80 -0.01
CA GLY A 33 28.35 17.52 -0.75
C GLY A 33 27.51 16.62 -1.66
N PHE A 34 27.53 15.30 -1.46
CA PHE A 34 26.87 14.33 -2.32
C PHE A 34 25.36 14.61 -2.48
N PHE A 35 24.71 15.06 -1.40
CA PHE A 35 23.26 15.31 -1.43
C PHE A 35 22.88 16.55 -2.24
N THR A 36 23.73 17.57 -2.29
CA THR A 36 23.42 18.87 -2.90
C THR A 36 23.99 19.01 -4.31
N ARG A 37 25.00 18.21 -4.69
CA ARG A 37 25.70 18.31 -5.98
C ARG A 37 24.80 18.32 -7.21
N ASN A 38 23.65 17.64 -7.15
CA ASN A 38 22.71 17.49 -8.26
C ASN A 38 21.46 18.38 -8.15
N HIS A 39 21.35 19.23 -7.13
CA HIS A 39 20.18 20.11 -6.98
C HIS A 39 20.00 21.06 -8.17
N GLY A 40 21.11 21.46 -8.82
CA GLY A 40 21.06 22.31 -10.01
C GLY A 40 20.25 21.71 -11.17
N TYR A 41 20.15 20.38 -11.29
CA TYR A 41 19.34 19.75 -12.33
C TYR A 41 17.84 19.97 -12.14
N LEU A 42 17.38 20.18 -10.90
CA LEU A 42 15.97 20.41 -10.61
C LEU A 42 15.48 21.75 -11.17
N ASN A 43 16.38 22.73 -11.30
CA ASN A 43 16.06 24.04 -11.89
C ASN A 43 15.58 23.91 -13.34
N ASN A 44 16.08 22.93 -14.10
CA ASN A 44 15.62 22.68 -15.48
C ASN A 44 14.13 22.31 -15.54
N TYR A 45 13.59 21.76 -14.47
CA TYR A 45 12.19 21.33 -14.36
C TYR A 45 11.34 22.26 -13.50
N LYS A 46 11.92 23.35 -12.96
CA LYS A 46 11.26 24.28 -12.03
C LYS A 46 10.68 23.59 -10.79
N VAL A 47 11.33 22.52 -10.34
CA VAL A 47 10.91 21.75 -9.16
C VAL A 47 11.84 22.07 -8.01
N SER A 48 11.31 22.40 -6.83
CA SER A 48 12.13 22.51 -5.61
C SER A 48 12.42 21.12 -5.00
N PRO A 49 13.57 20.90 -4.34
CA PRO A 49 13.85 19.63 -3.65
C PRO A 49 12.72 19.21 -2.68
N GLU A 50 12.12 20.18 -1.99
CA GLU A 50 11.08 19.99 -0.98
C GLU A 50 9.74 19.52 -1.57
N GLU A 51 9.47 19.78 -2.85
CA GLU A 51 8.32 19.23 -3.57
C GLU A 51 8.44 17.71 -3.76
N VAL A 52 9.67 17.21 -3.90
CA VAL A 52 9.96 15.78 -4.11
C VAL A 52 10.14 15.06 -2.78
N ILE A 53 10.99 15.61 -1.90
CA ILE A 53 11.35 15.02 -0.61
C ILE A 53 11.06 16.04 0.48
N ARG A 54 9.91 15.87 1.14
CA ARG A 54 9.53 16.71 2.28
C ARG A 54 10.36 16.34 3.51
N LYS A 55 10.67 17.35 4.31
CA LYS A 55 11.30 17.15 5.62
C LYS A 55 10.32 16.45 6.59
N PRO A 56 10.82 15.67 7.56
CA PRO A 56 9.97 14.89 8.47
C PRO A 56 8.97 15.74 9.25
N GLU A 57 9.34 16.98 9.60
CA GLU A 57 8.50 17.91 10.37
C GLU A 57 7.25 18.33 9.59
N ASN A 58 7.30 18.25 8.25
CA ASN A 58 6.22 18.61 7.34
C ASN A 58 5.39 17.38 6.92
N ALA A 59 5.60 16.20 7.51
CA ALA A 59 4.87 15.00 7.18
C ALA A 59 3.40 15.08 7.67
N THR A 60 2.45 14.87 6.76
CA THR A 60 1.01 14.96 7.06
C THR A 60 0.38 13.63 7.47
N LYS A 61 1.08 12.51 7.30
CA LYS A 61 0.60 11.15 7.63
C LYS A 61 1.67 10.39 8.41
N LYS A 62 1.23 9.48 9.28
CA LYS A 62 2.12 8.59 10.06
C LYS A 62 2.40 7.33 9.25
N GLY A 63 3.41 7.38 8.39
CA GLY A 63 3.74 6.29 7.46
C GLY A 63 2.74 6.17 6.30
N SER A 64 3.00 5.24 5.37
CA SER A 64 2.17 5.03 4.18
C SER A 64 1.33 3.75 4.21
N ILE A 65 1.65 2.87 5.15
CA ILE A 65 1.15 1.50 5.25
C ILE A 65 0.46 1.33 6.60
N ALA A 66 -0.70 0.69 6.60
CA ALA A 66 -1.41 0.28 7.80
C ALA A 66 -1.66 -1.23 7.78
N VAL A 67 -1.56 -1.86 8.95
CA VAL A 67 -1.93 -3.27 9.16
C VAL A 67 -3.36 -3.31 9.68
N LEU A 68 -4.26 -3.94 8.93
CA LEU A 68 -5.66 -4.17 9.30
C LEU A 68 -5.80 -5.51 10.01
N LYS A 69 -6.67 -5.59 11.02
CA LYS A 69 -7.04 -6.82 11.71
C LYS A 69 -8.55 -6.90 11.88
N GLY A 70 -9.08 -8.11 11.87
CA GLY A 70 -10.51 -8.35 12.09
C GLY A 70 -10.91 -9.79 11.76
N ASN A 71 -12.21 -10.06 11.76
CA ASN A 71 -12.77 -11.39 11.46
C ASN A 71 -12.39 -11.90 10.05
N ILE A 72 -12.24 -11.01 9.06
CA ILE A 72 -11.87 -11.36 7.68
C ILE A 72 -10.35 -11.58 7.55
N ALA A 73 -9.55 -10.89 8.35
CA ALA A 73 -8.08 -10.94 8.35
C ALA A 73 -7.56 -11.10 9.79
N PRO A 74 -7.72 -12.28 10.40
CA PRO A 74 -7.34 -12.50 11.80
C PRO A 74 -5.83 -12.39 12.03
N GLU A 75 -5.03 -12.86 11.07
CA GLU A 75 -3.56 -12.79 11.10
C GLU A 75 -3.01 -11.46 10.58
N GLY A 76 -3.88 -10.63 10.00
CA GLY A 76 -3.55 -9.32 9.46
C GLY A 76 -3.74 -9.21 7.94
N ALA A 77 -3.91 -7.97 7.49
CA ALA A 77 -3.82 -7.57 6.09
C ALA A 77 -3.14 -6.21 6.02
N VAL A 78 -2.65 -5.80 4.85
CA VAL A 78 -2.02 -4.48 4.70
C VAL A 78 -2.72 -3.66 3.64
N ILE A 79 -2.82 -2.37 3.93
CA ILE A 79 -3.30 -1.36 3.00
C ILE A 79 -2.32 -0.19 2.92
N LYS A 80 -2.09 0.32 1.71
CA LYS A 80 -1.39 1.59 1.48
C LYS A 80 -2.38 2.76 1.65
N TYR A 81 -2.77 3.03 2.90
CA TYR A 81 -3.78 4.05 3.21
C TYR A 81 -3.36 5.47 2.80
N ALA A 82 -2.05 5.74 2.65
CA ALA A 82 -1.60 7.05 2.19
C ALA A 82 -2.09 7.40 0.78
N ALA A 83 -2.38 6.41 -0.06
CA ALA A 83 -2.93 6.59 -1.40
C ALA A 83 -4.47 6.60 -1.43
N CYS A 84 -5.13 6.33 -0.30
CA CYS A 84 -6.59 6.38 -0.19
C CYS A 84 -7.05 7.79 0.18
N ALA A 85 -8.19 8.21 -0.38
CA ALA A 85 -8.88 9.41 0.06
C ALA A 85 -9.41 9.20 1.50
N PRO A 86 -9.43 10.24 2.37
CA PRO A 86 -9.81 10.08 3.78
C PRO A 86 -11.21 9.51 4.00
N ASP A 87 -12.15 9.82 3.12
CA ASP A 87 -13.52 9.29 3.11
C ASP A 87 -13.58 7.78 2.80
N MET A 88 -12.58 7.24 2.10
CA MET A 88 -12.45 5.81 1.81
C MET A 88 -11.84 4.98 2.96
N HIS A 89 -11.40 5.62 4.05
CA HIS A 89 -10.89 4.90 5.23
C HIS A 89 -11.99 4.05 5.89
N HIS A 90 -13.25 4.47 5.77
CA HIS A 90 -14.42 3.72 6.21
C HIS A 90 -15.28 3.38 5.01
N HIS A 91 -15.52 2.09 4.80
CA HIS A 91 -16.32 1.63 3.68
C HIS A 91 -17.09 0.37 4.09
N THR A 92 -18.34 0.28 3.67
CA THR A 92 -19.22 -0.85 3.95
C THR A 92 -20.13 -1.03 2.75
N GLY A 93 -20.25 -2.27 2.29
CA GLY A 93 -21.00 -2.59 1.08
C GLY A 93 -21.23 -4.09 0.92
N PRO A 94 -22.04 -4.48 -0.07
CA PRO A 94 -22.27 -5.88 -0.38
C PRO A 94 -20.98 -6.53 -0.91
N ALA A 95 -20.73 -7.77 -0.50
CA ALA A 95 -19.56 -8.52 -0.92
C ALA A 95 -19.74 -9.12 -2.33
N ARG A 96 -18.80 -8.85 -3.22
CA ARG A 96 -18.65 -9.49 -4.53
C ARG A 96 -17.43 -10.39 -4.49
N VAL A 97 -17.62 -11.69 -4.63
CA VAL A 97 -16.57 -12.67 -4.34
C VAL A 97 -16.16 -13.41 -5.60
N PHE A 98 -14.87 -13.41 -5.88
CA PHE A 98 -14.21 -14.03 -7.02
C PHE A 98 -13.10 -14.97 -6.54
N ASN A 99 -12.73 -15.91 -7.39
CA ASN A 99 -11.71 -16.93 -7.09
C ASN A 99 -10.42 -16.74 -7.90
N SER A 100 -10.40 -15.80 -8.85
CA SER A 100 -9.24 -15.39 -9.61
C SER A 100 -9.30 -13.89 -9.91
N GLU A 101 -8.15 -13.30 -10.24
CA GLU A 101 -8.09 -11.91 -10.70
C GLU A 101 -8.88 -11.71 -12.01
N GLU A 102 -8.78 -12.65 -12.94
CA GLU A 102 -9.41 -12.57 -14.26
C GLU A 102 -10.94 -12.49 -14.13
N ASP A 103 -11.53 -13.31 -13.28
CA ASP A 103 -12.99 -13.30 -13.05
C ASP A 103 -13.46 -11.95 -12.49
N ALA A 104 -12.71 -11.38 -11.55
CA ALA A 104 -13.02 -10.08 -10.97
C ALA A 104 -12.90 -8.96 -11.99
N GLN A 105 -11.84 -8.97 -12.81
CA GLN A 105 -11.65 -8.02 -13.88
C GLN A 105 -12.78 -8.11 -14.92
N GLN A 106 -13.16 -9.31 -15.35
CA GLN A 106 -14.25 -9.50 -16.30
C GLN A 106 -15.57 -8.98 -15.72
N ALA A 107 -15.85 -9.19 -14.43
CA ALA A 107 -17.04 -8.64 -13.79
C ALA A 107 -17.05 -7.10 -13.78
N ILE A 108 -15.90 -6.45 -13.57
CA ILE A 108 -15.79 -4.99 -13.64
C ILE A 108 -16.05 -4.50 -15.08
N ILE A 109 -15.37 -5.09 -16.07
CA ILE A 109 -15.48 -4.69 -17.49
C ILE A 109 -16.89 -4.87 -18.03
N HIS A 110 -17.59 -5.94 -17.62
CA HIS A 110 -18.97 -6.21 -18.02
C HIS A 110 -20.01 -5.48 -17.17
N ASN A 111 -19.60 -4.51 -16.34
CA ASN A 111 -20.47 -3.70 -15.50
C ASN A 111 -21.30 -4.50 -14.48
N HIS A 112 -20.81 -5.66 -14.04
CA HIS A 112 -21.47 -6.48 -13.01
C HIS A 112 -21.14 -6.02 -11.57
N ILE A 113 -20.26 -5.02 -11.43
CA ILE A 113 -19.91 -4.37 -10.17
C ILE A 113 -20.60 -3.01 -10.08
N GLU A 114 -21.24 -2.77 -8.95
CA GLU A 114 -21.91 -1.50 -8.65
C GLU A 114 -21.08 -0.60 -7.72
N PRO A 115 -21.24 0.73 -7.80
CA PRO A 115 -20.61 1.65 -6.85
C PRO A 115 -21.01 1.33 -5.41
N GLY A 116 -20.02 1.12 -4.55
CA GLY A 116 -20.24 0.73 -3.15
C GLY A 116 -20.03 -0.76 -2.88
N ASP A 117 -19.85 -1.60 -3.91
CA ASP A 117 -19.51 -3.01 -3.73
C ASP A 117 -18.12 -3.18 -3.13
N VAL A 118 -17.96 -4.24 -2.32
CA VAL A 118 -16.67 -4.70 -1.78
C VAL A 118 -16.23 -5.94 -2.53
N ILE A 119 -15.16 -5.81 -3.30
CA ILE A 119 -14.62 -6.90 -4.13
C ILE A 119 -13.65 -7.73 -3.31
N PHE A 120 -13.91 -9.04 -3.25
CA PHE A 120 -13.06 -10.06 -2.65
C PHE A 120 -12.51 -10.98 -3.73
N ILE A 121 -11.19 -11.05 -3.85
CA ILE A 121 -10.51 -12.04 -4.69
C ILE A 121 -9.83 -13.04 -3.76
N ARG A 122 -10.24 -14.30 -3.85
CA ARG A 122 -9.73 -15.39 -2.99
C ARG A 122 -8.83 -16.31 -3.81
N TYR A 123 -8.12 -17.20 -3.12
CA TYR A 123 -7.20 -18.16 -3.70
C TYR A 123 -5.96 -17.56 -4.39
N GLU A 124 -5.82 -16.23 -4.45
CA GLU A 124 -4.61 -15.54 -4.92
C GLU A 124 -3.46 -15.44 -3.89
N GLY A 125 -3.49 -16.30 -2.87
CA GLY A 125 -2.46 -16.35 -1.83
C GLY A 125 -1.23 -17.14 -2.26
N ALA A 126 -0.16 -17.08 -1.46
CA ALA A 126 1.10 -17.80 -1.74
C ALA A 126 0.89 -19.30 -1.99
N LYS A 127 -0.01 -19.95 -1.25
CA LYS A 127 -0.36 -21.37 -1.42
C LYS A 127 -1.35 -21.64 -2.56
N GLY A 128 -2.11 -20.63 -2.99
CA GLY A 128 -3.14 -20.82 -4.00
C GLY A 128 -2.59 -20.65 -5.42
N SER A 129 -2.02 -19.48 -5.71
CA SER A 129 -1.48 -19.13 -7.05
C SER A 129 -0.03 -18.64 -7.01
N GLY A 130 0.65 -18.70 -5.86
CA GLY A 130 2.01 -18.18 -5.70
C GLY A 130 2.08 -16.68 -5.41
N ALA A 131 0.96 -16.05 -5.08
CA ALA A 131 0.86 -14.62 -4.82
C ALA A 131 1.33 -13.73 -6.00
N PRO A 132 0.71 -13.84 -7.19
CA PRO A 132 0.98 -12.98 -8.35
C PRO A 132 0.53 -11.54 -8.09
N GLU A 133 1.32 -10.55 -8.51
CA GLU A 133 0.91 -9.14 -8.42
C GLU A 133 -0.37 -8.89 -9.24
N MET A 134 -1.35 -8.23 -8.61
CA MET A 134 -2.68 -7.99 -9.18
C MET A 134 -2.86 -6.52 -9.56
N LEU A 135 -2.63 -6.20 -10.84
CA LEU A 135 -2.78 -4.86 -11.41
C LEU A 135 -4.04 -4.74 -12.28
N MET A 136 -4.51 -5.84 -12.88
CA MET A 136 -5.57 -5.78 -13.89
C MET A 136 -6.90 -5.36 -13.25
N THR A 137 -7.16 -5.81 -12.02
CA THR A 137 -8.39 -5.44 -11.30
C THR A 137 -8.37 -3.96 -10.86
N THR A 138 -7.25 -3.45 -10.33
CA THR A 138 -7.17 -2.02 -9.94
C THR A 138 -7.35 -1.12 -11.14
N ASP A 139 -6.69 -1.46 -12.25
CA ASP A 139 -6.72 -0.68 -13.47
C ASP A 139 -8.14 -0.59 -14.03
N ALA A 140 -8.85 -1.71 -14.09
CA ALA A 140 -10.26 -1.75 -14.50
C ALA A 140 -11.17 -0.84 -13.65
N ILE A 141 -10.94 -0.77 -12.33
CA ILE A 141 -11.71 0.13 -11.45
C ILE A 141 -11.41 1.60 -11.71
N VAL A 142 -10.14 1.95 -11.92
CA VAL A 142 -9.73 3.34 -12.15
C VAL A 142 -10.28 3.85 -13.48
N TYR A 143 -10.32 3.01 -14.51
CA TYR A 143 -10.87 3.37 -15.81
C TYR A 143 -12.41 3.36 -15.87
N ASP A 144 -13.09 2.62 -14.99
CA ASP A 144 -14.55 2.70 -14.88
C ASP A 144 -14.97 4.01 -14.18
N LYS A 145 -15.50 4.93 -14.99
CA LYS A 145 -16.00 6.25 -14.56
C LYS A 145 -17.07 6.18 -13.47
N ARG A 146 -17.77 5.04 -13.32
CA ARG A 146 -18.81 4.82 -12.30
C ARG A 146 -18.19 4.47 -10.93
N LEU A 147 -17.03 3.81 -10.94
CA LEU A 147 -16.46 3.14 -9.77
C LEU A 147 -15.33 3.92 -9.06
N GLY A 148 -14.57 4.74 -9.79
CA GLY A 148 -13.27 5.29 -9.38
C GLY A 148 -13.19 6.16 -8.11
N ARG A 149 -14.33 6.50 -7.45
CA ARG A 149 -14.35 7.22 -6.15
C ARG A 149 -15.18 6.54 -5.06
N LYS A 150 -15.87 5.44 -5.36
CA LYS A 150 -16.92 4.90 -4.47
C LYS A 150 -16.81 3.39 -4.19
N SER A 151 -16.04 2.65 -4.97
CA SER A 151 -15.85 1.21 -4.78
C SER A 151 -14.53 0.93 -4.07
N ARG A 152 -14.50 -0.10 -3.23
CA ARG A 152 -13.29 -0.52 -2.51
C ARG A 152 -12.98 -1.97 -2.86
N ILE A 153 -11.74 -2.22 -3.26
CA ILE A 153 -11.19 -3.57 -3.27
C ILE A 153 -10.63 -3.84 -1.87
N ASP A 154 -11.10 -4.91 -1.23
CA ASP A 154 -10.47 -5.40 0.00
C ASP A 154 -9.41 -6.44 -0.35
N TYR A 155 -8.15 -6.01 -0.31
CA TYR A 155 -7.01 -6.88 -0.56
C TYR A 155 -6.73 -7.76 0.66
N ARG A 156 -6.95 -9.07 0.54
CA ARG A 156 -6.15 -10.02 1.34
C ARG A 156 -4.72 -10.06 0.81
N ARG A 157 -3.95 -9.00 1.06
CA ARG A 157 -2.49 -9.02 0.98
C ARG A 157 -1.86 -8.39 2.21
N SER A 158 -1.61 -9.24 3.21
CA SER A 158 -0.28 -9.35 3.78
C SER A 158 -0.07 -10.66 4.53
N PHE A 159 0.85 -11.44 3.98
CA PHE A 159 1.82 -12.29 4.68
C PHE A 159 1.57 -12.63 6.16
N LEU A 160 1.10 -13.86 6.38
CA LEU A 160 1.42 -14.87 7.41
C LEU A 160 0.33 -15.96 7.23
N TRP A 161 0.65 -17.18 6.78
CA TRP A 161 0.75 -18.40 7.60
C TRP A 161 -0.24 -18.36 8.78
N SER A 162 -1.43 -18.95 8.71
CA SER A 162 -1.68 -20.40 8.78
C SER A 162 -3.18 -20.76 8.61
N ASP A 163 -3.41 -21.97 8.10
CA ASP A 163 -4.67 -22.71 8.08
C ASP A 163 -5.80 -22.28 7.09
N GLN A 164 -5.91 -23.08 6.02
CA GLN A 164 -6.99 -23.06 5.03
C GLN A 164 -8.35 -23.57 5.58
N ARG A 165 -8.65 -23.39 6.88
CA ARG A 165 -9.85 -23.97 7.52
C ARG A 165 -11.01 -23.02 7.79
N ALA A 166 -10.86 -21.72 7.59
CA ALA A 166 -11.96 -20.78 7.82
C ALA A 166 -12.79 -20.52 6.55
N MET A 167 -13.22 -21.59 5.88
CA MET A 167 -14.34 -21.53 4.94
C MET A 167 -15.55 -22.11 5.67
N CYS A 168 -16.68 -21.40 5.63
CA CYS A 168 -17.98 -21.80 6.19
C CYS A 168 -18.24 -21.42 7.66
N ARG A 169 -18.52 -20.12 7.92
CA ARG A 169 -19.55 -19.58 8.84
C ARG A 169 -19.18 -18.16 9.27
N THR A 170 -19.56 -17.17 8.46
CA THR A 170 -19.69 -15.80 8.96
C THR A 170 -21.14 -15.38 8.75
N ARG A 171 -21.95 -15.54 9.81
CA ARG A 171 -23.23 -14.84 9.91
C ARG A 171 -22.92 -13.34 9.85
N LEU A 172 -23.37 -12.68 8.78
CA LEU A 172 -23.65 -11.24 8.82
C LEU A 172 -24.79 -11.04 9.83
N ALA A 173 -24.45 -10.93 11.11
CA ALA A 173 -25.39 -10.54 12.14
C ALA A 173 -25.61 -9.03 12.03
N ARG A 174 -26.80 -8.67 11.52
CA ARG A 174 -27.44 -7.38 11.77
C ARG A 174 -27.53 -7.12 13.28
N SER A 175 -27.11 -5.95 13.73
CA SER A 175 -27.68 -5.25 14.90
C SER A 175 -27.67 -3.77 14.53
N ARG A 176 -28.84 -3.20 14.24
CA ARG A 176 -29.58 -2.29 15.12
C ARG A 176 -28.72 -1.15 15.64
#